data_AF-A0A957F596-F1
#
_entry.id   AF-A0A957F596-F1
#
_cell.length_a   1.000
_cell.length_b   1.000
_cell.length_c   1.000
_cell.angle_alpha   90.00
_cell.angle_beta   90.00
_cell.angle_gamma   90.00
#
_symmetry.space_group_name_H-M   'P 1'
#
loop_
_entity.id
_entity.type
_entity.pdbx_description
1 polymer ?
#
loop_
_entity_poly.entity_id
_entity_poly.type
_entity_poly.pdbx_seq_one_letter_code
_entity_poly.pdbx_strand_id
1 'polypeptide(L)' 'MPRKAPTALILIAAQFDELAVVTCLAALRQRGMAAALVGLGPGPVRSVHGVVLQPDASLAEGAA' A
#
# COMPACT_ATOMS: atom_id res chain seq x y z
N MET A 1 8.31 -26.26 -7.71
CA MET A 1 7.17 -25.45 -7.21
C MET A 1 7.13 -24.15 -8.02
N PRO A 2 6.00 -23.75 -8.62
CA PRO A 2 5.92 -22.43 -9.24
C PRO A 2 6.08 -21.37 -8.14
N ARG A 3 7.07 -20.48 -8.29
CA ARG A 3 7.19 -19.30 -7.42
C ARG A 3 5.92 -18.48 -7.60
N LYS A 4 5.11 -18.31 -6.55
CA LYS A 4 3.99 -17.36 -6.52
C LYS A 4 4.51 -16.01 -7.02
N ALA A 5 3.82 -15.39 -7.98
CA ALA A 5 4.23 -14.09 -8.51
C ALA A 5 4.47 -13.11 -7.33
N PRO A 6 5.60 -12.38 -7.30
CA PRO A 6 5.92 -11.52 -6.18
C PRO A 6 4.84 -10.44 -6.03
N THR A 7 4.34 -10.29 -4.80
CA THR A 7 3.41 -9.22 -4.44
C THR A 7 4.22 -8.08 -3.84
N ALA A 8 4.08 -6.87 -4.40
CA ALA A 8 4.68 -5.67 -3.84
C ALA A 8 3.78 -5.09 -2.74
N LEU A 9 4.35 -4.83 -1.57
CA LEU A 9 3.64 -4.19 -0.46
C LEU A 9 4.16 -2.75 -0.32
N ILE A 10 3.27 -1.78 -0.40
CA ILE A 10 3.58 -0.36 -0.25
C ILE A 10 3.04 0.08 1.10
N LEU A 11 3.96 0.31 2.04
CA LEU A 11 3.62 0.77 3.38
C LEU A 11 3.25 2.25 3.35
N ILE A 12 2.12 2.60 3.96
CA ILE A 12 1.69 3.98 4.17
C ILE A 12 1.41 4.24 5.65
N ALA A 13 1.77 5.44 6.09
CA ALA A 13 1.53 5.96 7.42
C ALA A 13 1.01 7.41 7.32
N ALA A 14 0.55 7.97 8.43
CA ALA A 14 0.06 9.35 8.43
C ALA A 14 1.10 10.32 7.86
N GLN A 15 0.63 11.33 7.12
CA GLN A 15 1.48 12.35 6.48
C GLN A 15 2.39 11.80 5.35
N PHE A 16 2.06 10.65 4.76
CA PHE A 16 2.74 10.19 3.56
C PHE A 16 2.52 11.14 2.36
N ASP A 17 3.45 11.11 1.41
CA ASP A 17 3.30 11.77 0.10
C ASP A 17 2.42 10.90 -0.80
N GLU A 18 1.20 11.37 -1.08
CA GLU A 18 0.26 10.58 -1.87
C GLU A 18 0.67 10.41 -3.33
N LEU A 19 1.32 11.40 -3.93
CA LEU A 19 1.72 11.34 -5.33
C LEU A 19 2.76 10.25 -5.56
N ALA A 20 3.76 10.16 -4.68
CA ALA A 20 4.78 9.11 -4.72
C ALA A 20 4.16 7.71 -4.61
N VAL A 21 3.21 7.54 -3.68
CA VAL A 21 2.55 6.26 -3.43
C VAL A 21 1.67 5.84 -4.61
N VAL A 22 0.79 6.72 -5.10
CA VAL A 22 -0.12 6.36 -6.21
C VAL A 22 0.63 6.12 -7.51
N THR A 23 1.70 6.88 -7.75
CA THR A 23 2.56 6.70 -8.94
C THR A 23 3.23 5.33 -8.91
N CYS A 24 3.82 4.94 -7.77
CA CYS A 24 4.43 3.63 -7.60
C CYS A 24 3.41 2.49 -7.77
N LEU A 25 2.24 2.60 -7.10
CA LEU A 25 1.18 1.61 -7.18
C LEU A 25 0.66 1.43 -8.62
N ALA A 26 0.43 2.54 -9.33
CA ALA A 26 -0.02 2.52 -10.71
C ALA A 26 1.01 1.87 -11.64
N ALA A 27 2.29 2.23 -11.52
CA ALA A 27 3.37 1.70 -12.35
C ALA A 27 3.57 0.19 -12.19
N LEU A 28 3.32 -0.35 -10.99
CA LEU A 28 3.36 -1.79 -10.72
C LEU A 28 2.15 -2.50 -11.34
N ARG A 29 0.95 -2.00 -11.08
CA ARG A 29 -0.30 -2.60 -11.59
C ARG A 29 -0.38 -2.58 -13.12
N GLN A 30 0.07 -1.51 -13.77
CA GLN A 30 0.14 -1.41 -15.23
C GLN A 30 1.07 -2.44 -15.87
N ARG A 31 2.05 -2.98 -15.10
CA ARG A 31 2.95 -4.06 -15.54
C ARG A 31 2.44 -5.45 -15.15
N GLY A 32 1.18 -5.57 -14.71
CA GLY A 32 0.59 -6.83 -14.26
C GLY A 32 1.15 -7.35 -12.94
N MET A 33 1.87 -6.53 -12.17
CA MET A 33 2.34 -6.92 -10.85
C MET A 33 1.24 -6.76 -9.81
N ALA A 34 1.09 -7.76 -8.94
CA ALA A 34 0.23 -7.65 -7.77
C ALA A 34 0.85 -6.65 -6.79
N ALA A 35 0.10 -5.61 -6.42
CA ALA A 35 0.55 -4.58 -5.48
C ALA A 35 -0.59 -4.15 -4.55
N ALA A 36 -0.28 -4.05 -3.26
CA ALA A 36 -1.21 -3.71 -2.18
C ALA A 36 -0.68 -2.58 -1.30
N LEU A 37 -1.57 -1.70 -0.85
CA LEU A 37 -1.30 -0.69 0.17
C LEU A 37 -1.43 -1.33 1.55
N VAL A 38 -0.44 -1.14 2.41
CA VAL A 38 -0.44 -1.64 3.78
C VAL A 38 -0.38 -0.46 4.73
N GLY A 39 -1.31 -0.40 5.69
CA GLY A 39 -1.29 0.59 6.77
C GLY A 39 -0.55 0.06 8.01
N LEU A 40 -0.11 0.96 8.89
CA LEU A 40 0.44 0.55 10.20
C LEU A 40 -0.61 -0.12 11.10
N GLY A 41 -1.87 0.31 11.00
CA GLY A 41 -3.01 -0.22 11.73
C GLY A 41 -4.27 -0.23 10.85
N PRO A 42 -5.40 -0.73 11.37
CA PRO A 42 -6.64 -0.77 10.60
C PRO A 42 -7.19 0.63 10.35
N GLY A 43 -7.80 0.82 9.18
CA GLY A 43 -8.53 2.04 8.84
C GLY A 43 -7.79 2.99 7.90
N PRO A 44 -8.43 4.12 7.56
CA PRO A 44 -7.93 5.05 6.56
C PRO A 44 -6.71 5.84 7.05
N VAL A 45 -5.82 6.16 6.12
CA VAL A 45 -4.59 6.94 6.36
C VAL A 45 -4.66 8.25 5.58
N ARG A 46 -4.39 9.37 6.26
CA ARG A 46 -4.38 10.70 5.66
C ARG A 46 -2.97 11.10 5.21
N SER A 47 -2.85 11.56 3.97
CA SER A 47 -1.64 12.07 3.36
C SER A 47 -1.30 13.51 3.81
N VAL A 48 -0.13 14.00 3.44
CA VAL A 48 0.32 15.36 3.76
C VAL A 48 -0.58 16.45 3.15
N HIS A 49 -1.17 16.21 1.98
CA HIS A 49 -2.11 17.13 1.33
C HIS A 49 -3.60 16.82 1.63
N GLY A 50 -3.85 15.99 2.65
CA GLY A 50 -5.21 15.73 3.14
C GLY A 50 -6.00 14.66 2.37
N VAL A 51 -5.39 14.01 1.37
CA VAL A 51 -5.98 12.87 0.66
C VAL A 51 -6.07 11.69 1.62
N VAL A 52 -7.19 10.99 1.60
CA VAL A 52 -7.44 9.83 2.47
C VAL A 52 -7.40 8.57 1.63
N LEU A 53 -6.49 7.65 1.96
CA LEU A 53 -6.43 6.33 1.33
C LEU A 53 -6.87 5.26 2.32
N GLN A 54 -7.60 4.26 1.81
CA GLN A 54 -7.92 3.04 2.53
C GLN A 54 -6.85 1.98 2.18
N PRO A 55 -6.02 1.55 3.13
CA PRO A 55 -5.11 0.43 2.91
C PRO A 55 -5.87 -0.88 2.64
N ASP A 56 -5.27 -1.76 1.85
CA ASP A 56 -5.79 -3.08 1.56
C ASP A 56 -5.62 -4.04 2.76
N ALA A 57 -4.60 -3.80 3.60
CA ALA A 57 -4.29 -4.58 4.81
C ALA A 57 -3.61 -3.71 5.88
N SER A 58 -3.52 -4.21 7.11
CA SER A 58 -2.72 -3.58 8.17
C SER A 58 -1.57 -4.46 8.66
N LEU A 59 -0.44 -3.85 9.07
CA LEU A 59 0.66 -4.58 9.71
C LEU A 59 0.24 -5.16 11.07
N ALA A 60 -0.66 -4.49 11.78
CA ALA A 60 -1.20 -4.97 13.05
C ALA A 60 -1.91 -6.33 12.94
N GLU A 61 -2.42 -6.70 11.75
CA GLU A 61 -3.01 -8.03 11.49
C GLU A 61 -1.96 -9.16 11.42
N GLY A 62 -0.69 -8.85 11.14
CA GLY A 62 0.38 -9.83 10.98
C GLY A 62 1.29 -10.02 12.21
N ALA A 63 1.01 -9.31 13.30
CA ALA A 63 1.81 -9.34 14.54
C ALA A 63 1.31 -10.38 15.58
N ALA A 64 0.44 -11.31 15.16
CA ALA A 64 -0.12 -12.37 16.00
C ALA A 64 0.75 -13.63 16.02
#